data_AF-A0A9N9DX62-F1
#
_entry.id   AF-A0A9N9DX62-F1
#
_cell.length_a   1.000
_cell.length_b   1.000
_cell.length_c   1.000
_cell.angle_alpha   90.00
_cell.angle_beta   90.00
_cell.angle_gamma   90.00
#
_symmetry.space_group_name_H-M   'P 1'
#
loop_
_entity.id
_entity.type
_entity.pdbx_description
1 polymer ?
#
loop_
_entity_poly.entity_id
_entity_poly.type
_entity_poly.pdbx_seq_one_letter_code
_entity_poly.pdbx_strand_id
1 'polypeptide(L)' 'MVNLAIVGPGLAITCTGLSFAGVIFLLVLGALFKAEVEGLTESTTDPDDPQAVAWACFMAAGIYAGLLLCCGCQ' A
#
# COMPACT_ATOMS: atom_id res chain seq x y z
N MET A 1 8.83 -0.14 -23.92
CA MET A 1 7.42 -0.29 -23.54
C MET A 1 7.09 -1.76 -23.66
N VAL A 2 7.15 -2.47 -22.54
CA VAL A 2 6.99 -3.94 -22.50
C VAL A 2 5.49 -4.21 -22.58
N ASN A 3 4.98 -4.64 -23.74
CA ASN A 3 3.55 -4.90 -23.93
C ASN A 3 3.19 -6.26 -23.32
N LEU A 4 2.75 -6.26 -22.07
CA LEU A 4 2.40 -7.45 -21.29
C LEU A 4 0.87 -7.52 -21.07
N ALA A 5 0.08 -7.44 -22.14
CA ALA A 5 -1.39 -7.42 -22.07
C ALA A 5 -1.96 -8.69 -21.43
N ILE A 6 -2.15 -8.66 -20.11
CA ILE A 6 -2.72 -9.73 -19.28
C ILE A 6 -4.19 -9.42 -18.96
N VAL A 7 -4.52 -8.15 -18.77
CA VAL A 7 -5.86 -7.66 -18.40
C VAL A 7 -6.32 -6.57 -19.37
N GLY A 8 -7.64 -6.38 -19.51
CA GLY A 8 -8.19 -5.33 -20.37
C GLY A 8 -7.83 -3.91 -19.92
N PRO A 9 -7.73 -2.93 -20.84
CA PRO A 9 -7.18 -1.59 -20.56
C PRO A 9 -7.95 -0.80 -19.48
N GLY A 10 -9.27 -0.96 -19.39
CA GLY A 10 -10.08 -0.31 -18.34
C GLY A 10 -9.76 -0.81 -16.92
N LEU A 11 -9.46 -2.10 -16.78
CA LEU A 11 -9.03 -2.69 -15.52
C LEU A 11 -7.59 -2.29 -15.18
N ALA A 12 -6.70 -2.21 -16.18
CA ALA A 12 -5.32 -1.78 -15.99
C ALA A 12 -5.20 -0.33 -15.48
N ILE A 13 -5.99 0.60 -16.03
CA ILE A 13 -6.03 2.00 -15.58
C ILE A 13 -6.51 2.09 -14.13
N THR A 14 -7.59 1.38 -13.79
CA THR A 14 -8.16 1.38 -12.44
C THR A 14 -7.18 0.76 -11.44
N CYS A 15 -6.55 -0.37 -11.80
CA CYS A 15 -5.51 -1.03 -11.02
C CYS A 15 -4.33 -0.08 -10.75
N THR A 16 -3.84 0.63 -11.77
CA THR A 16 -2.72 1.56 -11.66
C THR A 16 -3.05 2.72 -10.73
N GLY A 17 -4.22 3.35 -10.88
CA GLY A 17 -4.65 4.45 -10.03
C GLY A 17 -4.82 4.03 -8.56
N LEU A 18 -5.48 2.90 -8.31
CA LEU A 18 -5.67 2.36 -6.96
C LEU A 18 -4.33 1.97 -6.33
N SER A 19 -3.44 1.33 -7.09
CA SER A 19 -2.13 0.91 -6.60
C SER A 19 -1.25 2.11 -6.27
N PHE A 20 -1.30 3.18 -7.07
CA PHE A 20 -0.54 4.41 -6.80
C PHE A 20 -0.98 5.05 -5.48
N ALA A 21 -2.30 5.23 -5.30
CA ALA A 21 -2.84 5.77 -4.05
C ALA A 21 -2.55 4.85 -2.86
N GLY A 22 -2.69 3.53 -3.05
CA GLY A 22 -2.44 2.52 -2.02
C GLY A 22 -1.00 2.52 -1.53
N VAL A 23 -0.01 2.61 -2.43
CA VAL A 23 1.41 2.73 -2.06
C VAL A 23 1.64 3.94 -1.17
N ILE A 24 1.20 5.12 -1.59
CA ILE A 24 1.44 6.36 -0.85
C ILE A 24 0.78 6.30 0.53
N PHE A 25 -0.48 5.89 0.58
CA PHE A 25 -1.24 5.82 1.82
C PHE A 25 -0.65 4.83 2.83
N LEU A 26 -0.28 3.63 2.38
CA LEU A 26 0.27 2.59 3.25
C LEU A 26 1.70 2.90 3.71
N LEU A 27 2.51 3.60 2.91
CA LEU A 27 3.82 4.08 3.35
C LEU A 27 3.68 5.13 4.46
N VAL A 28 2.74 6.06 4.33
CA VAL A 28 2.47 7.07 5.36
C VAL A 28 1.95 6.40 6.64
N LEU A 29 0.96 5.50 6.53
CA LEU A 29 0.46 4.77 7.70
C LEU A 29 1.54 3.92 8.37
N GLY A 30 2.33 3.18 7.59
CA GLY A 30 3.44 2.38 8.13
C GLY A 30 4.46 3.24 8.87
N ALA A 31 4.76 4.44 8.35
CA ALA A 31 5.64 5.38 9.04
C ALA A 31 5.02 5.92 10.35
N LEU A 32 3.73 6.22 10.35
CA LEU A 32 3.01 6.71 11.55
C LEU A 32 2.92 5.63 12.64
N PHE A 33 2.58 4.39 12.28
CA PHE A 33 2.57 3.27 13.22
C PHE A 33 3.97 2.95 13.75
N LYS A 34 5.01 3.04 12.91
CA LYS A 34 6.41 2.87 13.34
C LYS A 34 6.87 3.97 14.30
N ALA A 35 6.35 5.18 14.14
CA ALA A 35 6.64 6.32 15.00
C ALA A 35 5.81 6.33 16.30
N GLU A 36 4.94 5.33 16.49
CA GLU A 36 4.09 5.18 17.69
C GLU A 36 3.35 6.47 18.04
N VAL A 37 2.75 7.12 17.02
CA VAL A 37 2.01 8.37 17.22
C VAL A 37 0.76 8.10 18.06
N GLU A 38 0.57 8.89 19.12
CA GLU A 38 -0.52 8.71 20.11
C GLU A 38 -1.91 8.55 19.45
N GLY A 39 -2.17 9.25 18.35
CA GLY A 39 -3.44 9.17 17.61
C GLY A 39 -3.74 7.82 16.95
N LEU A 40 -2.80 6.87 16.92
CA LEU A 40 -2.98 5.53 16.35
C LEU A 40 -2.61 4.40 17.31
N THR A 41 -2.03 4.71 18.48
CA THR A 41 -1.43 3.70 19.38
C THR A 41 -1.77 3.85 20.87
N GLU A 42 -2.50 4.89 21.29
CA GLU A 42 -2.74 5.17 22.72
C GLU A 42 -4.14 4.77 23.22
N SER A 43 -5.05 4.43 22.33
CA SER A 43 -6.43 4.07 22.66
C SER A 43 -6.53 2.62 23.14
N THR A 44 -7.50 2.31 24.00
CA THR A 44 -7.74 0.94 24.51
C THR A 44 -8.16 -0.07 23.43
N THR A 45 -8.44 0.41 22.22
CA THR A 45 -8.82 -0.40 21.05
C THR A 45 -7.72 -0.41 19.99
N ASP A 46 -6.60 0.29 20.23
CA ASP A 46 -5.47 0.31 19.32
C ASP A 46 -4.70 -1.01 19.39
N PRO A 47 -3.97 -1.37 18.31
CA PRO A 47 -3.23 -2.62 18.25
C PRO A 47 -2.17 -2.72 19.35
N ASP A 48 -2.10 -3.89 20.02
CA ASP A 48 -1.12 -4.19 21.07
C ASP A 48 0.34 -4.13 20.56
N ASP A 49 0.56 -4.38 19.27
CA ASP A 49 1.86 -4.32 18.61
C ASP A 49 1.80 -3.39 17.37
N PRO A 50 2.02 -2.07 17.55
CA PRO A 50 1.99 -1.11 16.45
C PRO A 50 3.14 -1.32 15.46
N GLN A 51 4.25 -1.94 15.86
CA GLN A 51 5.36 -2.24 14.95
C GLN A 51 5.01 -3.39 14.00
N ALA A 52 4.29 -4.41 14.46
CA ALA A 52 3.77 -5.46 13.60
C ALA A 52 2.80 -4.89 12.55
N VAL A 53 1.94 -3.94 12.95
CA VAL A 53 1.03 -3.25 12.03
C VAL A 53 1.81 -2.41 11.02
N ALA A 54 2.83 -1.67 11.45
CA ALA A 54 3.70 -0.92 10.55
C ALA A 54 4.36 -1.82 9.49
N TRP A 55 4.88 -2.97 9.90
CA TRP A 55 5.46 -3.96 8.99
C TRP A 55 4.44 -4.52 7.99
N ALA A 56 3.22 -4.81 8.45
CA ALA A 56 2.14 -5.24 7.57
C ALA A 56 1.80 -4.16 6.52
N CYS A 57 1.76 -2.87 6.92
CA CYS A 57 1.56 -1.76 6.00
C CYS A 57 2.69 -1.66 4.95
N PHE A 58 3.96 -1.80 5.35
CA PHE A 58 5.08 -1.77 4.41
C PHE A 58 5.07 -2.94 3.43
N MET A 59 4.72 -4.15 3.89
CA MET A 59 4.56 -5.32 3.01
C MET A 59 3.42 -5.11 2.01
N ALA A 60 2.28 -4.60 2.47
CA ALA A 60 1.15 -4.28 1.61
C ALA A 60 1.51 -3.18 0.58
N ALA A 61 2.24 -2.14 0.98
CA ALA A 61 2.76 -1.12 0.06
C ALA A 61 3.67 -1.75 -1.01
N GLY A 62 4.52 -2.72 -0.64
CA GLY A 62 5.33 -3.48 -1.59
C GLY A 62 4.50 -4.25 -2.62
N ILE A 63 3.41 -4.88 -2.19
CA ILE A 63 2.48 -5.58 -3.09
C ILE A 63 1.84 -4.60 -4.08
N TYR A 64 1.31 -3.47 -3.60
CA TYR A 64 0.74 -2.44 -4.47
C TYR A 64 1.78 -1.82 -5.41
N ALA A 65 3.05 -1.68 -4.98
CA ALA A 65 4.12 -1.23 -5.87
C ALA A 65 4.38 -2.24 -7.00
N GLY A 66 4.34 -3.54 -6.70
CA GLY A 66 4.41 -4.60 -7.72
C GLY A 66 3.25 -4.53 -8.71
N LEU A 67 2.03 -4.33 -8.22
CA LEU A 67 0.84 -4.15 -9.06
C LEU A 67 0.93 -2.88 -9.92
N LEU A 68 1.42 -1.77 -9.36
CA LEU A 68 1.65 -0.54 -10.08
C LEU A 68 2.60 -0.74 -11.27
N LEU A 69 3.71 -1.45 -11.06
CA LEU A 69 4.68 -1.74 -12.12
C LEU A 69 4.09 -2.66 -13.20
N CYS A 70 3.32 -3.67 -12.80
CA CYS A 70 2.69 -4.61 -13.71
C CYS A 70 1.54 -4.00 -14.52
N CYS A 71 0.63 -3.28 -13.87
CA CYS A 71 -0.51 -2.63 -14.50
C CYS A 71 -0.12 -1.35 -15.26
N GLY A 72 0.95 -0.65 -14.85
CA GLY A 72 1.43 0.55 -15.54
C GLY A 72 2.23 0.28 -16.82
N CYS A 73 2.68 -0.97 -17.02
CA CYS A 73 3.30 -1.43 -18.27
C CYS A 73 2.32 -2.15 -19.21
N GLN A 74 1.06 -2.31 -18.82
CA GLN A 74 -0.03 -2.91 -19.62
C GLN A 74 -0.75 -1.85 -20.46
#